data_AF-A0A2U2YZP3-F1
#
_entry.id   AF-A0A2U2YZP3-F1
#
_cell.length_a   1.000
_cell.length_b   1.000
_cell.length_c   1.000
_cell.angle_alpha   90.00
_cell.angle_beta   90.00
_cell.angle_gamma   90.00
#
_symmetry.space_group_name_H-M   'P 1'
#
loop_
_entity.id
_entity.type
_entity.pdbx_description
1 polymer ?
#
loop_
_entity_poly.entity_id
_entity_poly.type
_entity_poly.pdbx_seq_one_letter_code
_entity_poly.pdbx_strand_id
1 'polypeptide(L)'
;MDTATISAVFTKAATATAWTQTNLGKVTEVTHEGQTWTVLLPGMGTDEAGEATPSKARITGRLGYGGTTFEDIEATWGQTMGIVEAAVSATRVL
;
A
#
# COMPACT_ATOMS: atom_id res chain seq x y z
N MET A 1 -10.77 5.53 12.09
CA MET A 1 -11.03 5.20 10.68
C MET A 1 -11.88 3.95 10.64
N ASP A 2 -12.89 3.86 9.77
CA ASP A 2 -13.72 2.66 9.68
C ASP A 2 -13.21 1.65 8.65
N THR A 3 -13.71 0.42 8.76
CA THR A 3 -13.31 -0.72 7.94
C THR A 3 -13.68 -0.55 6.46
N ALA A 4 -14.72 0.22 6.14
CA ALA A 4 -15.16 0.44 4.77
C ALA A 4 -14.17 1.36 4.04
N THR A 5 -13.74 2.47 4.67
CA THR A 5 -12.70 3.35 4.14
C THR A 5 -11.39 2.58 3.91
N ILE A 6 -10.95 1.77 4.89
CA ILE A 6 -9.74 0.94 4.76
C ILE A 6 -9.83 0.04 3.53
N SER A 7 -10.95 -0.68 3.41
CA SER A 7 -11.15 -1.63 2.31
C SER A 7 -11.17 -0.91 0.96
N ALA A 8 -11.84 0.23 0.86
CA ALA A 8 -11.90 1.03 -0.36
C ALA A 8 -10.53 1.57 -0.79
N VAL A 9 -9.70 2.03 0.17
CA VAL A 9 -8.33 2.48 -0.09
C VAL A 9 -7.49 1.34 -0.66
N PHE A 10 -7.54 0.14 -0.05
CA PHE A 10 -6.81 -1.01 -0.58
C PHE A 10 -7.33 -1.49 -1.94
N THR A 11 -8.65 -1.47 -2.18
CA THR A 11 -9.21 -1.77 -3.51
C THR A 11 -8.73 -0.78 -4.57
N LYS A 12 -8.64 0.51 -4.24
CA LYS A 12 -8.06 1.51 -5.15
C LYS A 12 -6.58 1.25 -5.39
N ALA A 13 -5.80 0.91 -4.36
CA ALA A 13 -4.39 0.57 -4.53
C ALA A 13 -4.21 -0.67 -5.42
N ALA A 14 -5.07 -1.67 -5.32
CA ALA A 14 -5.07 -2.86 -6.17
C ALA A 14 -5.43 -2.59 -7.65
N THR A 15 -5.79 -1.36 -8.00
CA THR A 15 -6.02 -0.92 -9.39
C THR A 15 -5.11 0.24 -9.79
N ALA A 16 -4.18 0.64 -8.90
CA ALA A 16 -3.29 1.76 -9.15
C ALA A 16 -2.23 1.38 -10.20
N THR A 17 -2.10 2.24 -11.20
CA THR A 17 -1.13 2.08 -12.30
C THR A 17 0.18 2.81 -12.05
N ALA A 18 0.24 3.67 -11.04
CA ALA A 18 1.42 4.43 -10.67
C ALA A 18 1.94 3.95 -9.32
N TRP A 19 3.18 3.48 -9.31
CA TRP A 19 3.90 3.03 -8.12
C TRP A 19 5.31 3.63 -8.14
N THR A 20 5.69 4.28 -7.05
CA THR A 20 7.01 4.86 -6.86
C THR A 20 7.86 3.91 -6.05
N GLN A 21 9.04 3.53 -6.56
CA GLN A 21 10.00 2.74 -5.80
C GLN A 21 10.69 3.62 -4.76
N THR A 22 10.70 3.19 -3.51
CA THR A 22 11.42 3.82 -2.39
C THR A 22 12.40 2.82 -1.76
N ASN A 23 13.17 3.27 -0.76
CA ASN A 23 14.00 2.39 0.07
C ASN A 23 13.18 1.49 1.02
N LEU A 24 11.90 1.81 1.25
CA LEU A 24 11.00 1.02 2.11
C LEU A 24 10.16 0.01 1.32
N GLY A 25 10.14 0.12 -0.01
CA GLY A 25 9.26 -0.65 -0.89
C GLY A 25 8.60 0.22 -1.94
N LYS A 26 7.55 -0.29 -2.57
CA LYS A 26 6.78 0.46 -3.57
C LYS A 26 5.65 1.22 -2.90
N VAL A 27 5.48 2.48 -3.24
CA VAL A 27 4.45 3.35 -2.68
C VAL A 27 3.50 3.79 -3.78
N THR A 28 2.21 3.81 -3.50
CA THR A 28 1.20 4.47 -4.33
C THR A 28 0.37 5.42 -3.48
N GLU A 29 -0.14 6.47 -4.11
CA GLU A 29 -1.06 7.42 -3.50
C GLU A 29 -2.43 7.28 -4.16
N VAL A 30 -3.47 7.13 -3.35
CA VAL A 30 -4.85 6.97 -3.84
C VAL A 30 -5.77 7.98 -3.19
N THR A 31 -6.66 8.58 -3.97
CA THR A 31 -7.64 9.54 -3.45
C THR A 31 -8.95 8.84 -3.10
N HIS A 32 -9.42 9.05 -1.87
CA HIS A 32 -10.71 8.57 -1.39
C HIS A 32 -11.26 9.53 -0.33
N GLU A 33 -12.54 9.88 -0.45
CA GLU A 33 -13.26 10.77 0.48
C GLU A 33 -12.58 12.14 0.69
N GLY A 34 -12.00 12.70 -0.38
CA GLY A 34 -11.32 14.00 -0.32
C GLY A 34 -9.98 13.98 0.42
N GLN A 35 -9.46 12.79 0.76
CA GLN A 35 -8.14 12.59 1.33
C GLN A 35 -7.25 11.80 0.35
N THR A 36 -5.96 12.11 0.36
CA THR A 36 -4.94 11.32 -0.33
C THR A 36 -4.34 10.33 0.65
N TRP A 37 -4.38 9.05 0.33
CA TRP A 37 -3.92 7.95 1.16
C TRP A 37 -2.64 7.36 0.58
N THR A 38 -1.64 7.16 1.43
CA THR A 38 -0.37 6.54 1.04
C THR A 38 -0.43 5.05 1.37
N VAL A 39 -0.27 4.21 0.35
CA VAL A 39 -0.19 2.75 0.49
C VAL A 39 1.22 2.29 0.17
N LEU A 40 1.86 1.65 1.14
CA LEU A 40 3.16 1.01 1.01
C LEU A 40 2.96 -0.47 0.75
N LEU A 41 3.57 -0.98 -0.32
CA LEU A 41 3.88 -2.39 -0.49
C LEU A 41 5.35 -2.59 -0.09
N PRO A 42 5.63 -3.11 1.12
CA PRO A 42 7.00 -3.30 1.57
C PRO A 42 7.73 -4.32 0.69
N GLY A 43 9.05 -4.25 0.72
CA GLY A 43 9.87 -5.37 0.25
C GLY A 43 9.66 -6.63 1.11
N MET A 44 10.39 -7.70 0.79
CA MET A 44 10.49 -8.86 1.68
C MET A 44 11.07 -8.42 3.02
N GLY A 45 10.43 -8.82 4.11
CA GLY A 45 10.97 -8.71 5.46
C GLY A 45 11.96 -9.84 5.74
N THR A 46 12.42 -9.93 6.99
CA THR A 46 13.24 -11.05 7.47
C THR A 46 12.65 -11.59 8.78
N ASP A 47 12.67 -12.90 8.96
CA ASP A 47 12.33 -13.52 10.24
C ASP A 47 13.52 -13.54 11.22
N GLU A 48 13.33 -14.13 12.41
CA GLU A 48 14.37 -14.23 13.44
C GLU A 48 15.60 -15.05 12.98
N ALA A 49 15.45 -15.90 11.96
CA ALA A 49 16.53 -16.66 11.35
C ALA A 49 17.21 -15.92 10.20
N GLY A 50 16.73 -14.72 9.84
CA GLY A 50 17.21 -13.93 8.71
C GLY A 50 16.66 -14.35 7.36
N GLU A 51 15.66 -15.24 7.33
CA GLU A 51 15.06 -15.73 6.09
C GLU A 51 14.05 -14.71 5.54
N ALA A 52 14.05 -14.56 4.22
CA ALA A 52 13.19 -13.59 3.54
C ALA A 52 11.71 -13.97 3.70
N THR A 53 10.92 -13.10 4.32
CA THR A 53 9.49 -13.32 4.54
C THR A 53 8.63 -12.31 3.77
N PRO A 54 7.54 -12.75 3.11
CA PRO A 54 6.61 -11.83 2.47
C PRO A 54 6.01 -10.86 3.49
N SER A 55 5.95 -9.57 3.14
CA SER A 55 5.30 -8.55 3.95
C SER A 55 3.96 -8.13 3.35
N LYS A 56 3.00 -7.79 4.20
CA LYS A 56 1.70 -7.28 3.75
C LYS A 56 1.76 -5.81 3.37
N ALA A 57 0.90 -5.40 2.45
CA ALA A 57 0.72 -3.99 2.13
C ALA A 57 0.14 -3.23 3.35
N ARG A 58 0.43 -1.94 3.47
CA ARG A 58 0.02 -1.11 4.61
C ARG A 58 -0.38 0.29 4.17
N ILE A 59 -1.38 0.86 4.82
CA ILE A 59 -1.63 2.30 4.76
C ILE A 59 -0.70 2.96 5.76
N THR A 60 0.20 3.82 5.28
CA THR A 60 1.22 4.49 6.10
C THR A 60 0.87 5.94 6.45
N GLY A 61 -0.13 6.49 5.78
CA GLY A 61 -0.60 7.83 6.09
C GLY A 61 -1.71 8.33 5.20
N ARG A 62 -2.21 9.51 5.56
CA ARG A 62 -3.18 10.27 4.77
C ARG A 62 -2.90 11.76 4.86
N LEU A 63 -3.17 12.47 3.78
CA LEU A 63 -3.11 13.92 3.68
C LEU A 63 -4.51 14.47 3.37
N GLY A 64 -4.95 15.47 4.12
CA GLY A 64 -6.20 16.19 3.89
C GLY A 64 -6.16 17.63 4.39
N TYR A 65 -7.31 18.29 4.46
CA TYR A 65 -7.45 19.70 4.84
C TYR A 65 -6.91 20.05 6.26
N GLY A 66 -6.63 19.06 7.11
CA GLY A 66 -6.01 19.22 8.44
C GLY A 66 -4.51 18.88 8.51
N GLY A 67 -3.87 18.58 7.38
CA GLY A 67 -2.46 18.17 7.31
C GLY A 67 -2.26 16.66 7.12
N THR A 68 -1.03 16.19 7.35
CA THR A 68 -0.64 14.78 7.21
C THR A 68 -0.83 14.04 8.53
N THR A 69 -1.46 12.86 8.48
CA THR A 69 -1.51 11.91 9.58
C THR A 69 -0.72 10.67 9.19
N PHE A 70 0.14 10.18 10.10
CA PHE A 70 0.81 8.89 9.95
C PHE A 70 -0.10 7.80 10.49
N GLU A 71 -0.29 6.76 9.71
CA GLU A 71 -1.13 5.60 10.03
C GLU A 71 -0.26 4.35 9.90
N ASP A 72 -0.66 3.25 10.53
CA ASP A 72 0.01 1.97 10.32
C ASP A 72 -0.99 0.82 10.30
N ILE A 73 -1.70 0.70 9.17
CA ILE A 73 -2.83 -0.23 9.02
C ILE A 73 -2.46 -1.30 8.01
N GLU A 74 -2.37 -2.54 8.47
CA GLU A 74 -2.00 -3.68 7.65
C GLU A 74 -3.19 -4.18 6.81
N ALA A 75 -2.93 -4.51 5.54
CA ALA A 75 -3.88 -5.17 4.66
C ALA A 75 -4.09 -6.64 5.06
N THR A 76 -5.20 -7.21 4.62
CA THR A 76 -5.31 -8.68 4.57
C THR A 76 -4.39 -9.26 3.49
N TRP A 77 -4.13 -10.57 3.55
CA TRP A 77 -3.39 -11.25 2.49
C TRP A 77 -4.10 -11.16 1.13
N GLY A 78 -5.42 -11.30 1.09
CA GLY A 78 -6.20 -11.18 -0.15
C GLY A 78 -6.07 -9.79 -0.78
N GLN A 79 -6.13 -8.72 0.01
CA GLN A 79 -5.87 -7.35 -0.46
C GLN A 79 -4.42 -7.18 -0.92
N THR A 80 -3.47 -7.74 -0.17
CA THR A 80 -2.03 -7.68 -0.51
C THR A 80 -1.75 -8.30 -1.87
N MET A 81 -2.37 -9.45 -2.19
CA MET A 81 -2.17 -10.13 -3.48
C MET A 81 -2.57 -9.25 -4.67
N GLY A 82 -3.75 -8.63 -4.62
CA GLY A 82 -4.19 -7.71 -5.69
C GLY A 82 -3.29 -6.48 -5.81
N ILE A 83 -2.76 -5.98 -4.69
CA ILE A 83 -1.80 -4.87 -4.67
C ILE A 83 -0.46 -5.26 -5.30
N VAL A 84 0.06 -6.46 -5.00
CA VAL A 84 1.28 -6.99 -5.61
C VAL A 84 1.12 -7.09 -7.12
N GLU A 85 0.00 -7.62 -7.61
CA GLU A 85 -0.29 -7.72 -9.04
C GLU A 85 -0.29 -6.35 -9.73
N ALA A 86 -0.95 -5.36 -9.13
CA ALA A 86 -0.96 -3.99 -9.64
C ALA A 86 0.45 -3.38 -9.69
N ALA A 87 1.21 -3.51 -8.59
CA ALA A 87 2.56 -2.96 -8.47
C ALA A 87 3.58 -3.63 -9.40
N VAL A 88 3.42 -4.93 -9.69
CA VAL A 88 4.24 -5.65 -10.68
C VAL A 88 3.86 -5.23 -12.09
N SER A 89 2.55 -5.17 -12.39
CA SER A 89 2.05 -4.80 -13.71
C SER A 89 2.45 -3.38 -14.10
N ALA A 90 2.41 -2.43 -13.16
CA ALA A 90 2.88 -1.05 -13.36
C ALA A 90 4.37 -0.94 -13.72
N THR A 91 5.18 -1.97 -13.43
CA THR A 91 6.62 -1.99 -13.74
C THR A 91 7.01 -2.85 -14.94
N ARG A 92 6.07 -3.57 -15.55
CA ARG A 92 6.34 -4.33 -16.77
C ARG A 92 6.31 -3.37 -17.97
N VAL A 93 7.43 -3.26 -18.66
CA VAL A 93 7.46 -2.67 -20.02
C VAL A 93 6.89 -3.72 -20.97
N LEU A 94 5.84 -3.37 -21.71
CA LEU A 94 5.24 -4.22 -22.76
C LEU A 94 6.10 -4.21 -24.02
#